data_AF-A0A1V6Q6N6-F1
#
_entry.id   AF-A0A1V6Q6N6-F1
#
_cell.length_a   1.000
_cell.length_b   1.000
_cell.length_c   1.000
_cell.angle_alpha   90.00
_cell.angle_beta   90.00
_cell.angle_gamma   90.00
#
_symmetry.space_group_name_H-M   'P 1'
#
loop_
_entity.id
_entity.type
_entity.pdbx_description
1 polymer ?
#
loop_
_entity_poly.entity_id
_entity_poly.type
_entity_poly.pdbx_seq_one_letter_code
_entity_poly.pdbx_strand_id
1 'polypeptide(L)'
;MLSLTLEADLEGVTALQPTDTEENPYYYTFRVSCTSCHETHPNWVSFNRFETHEIPGSRGEANFVWKCRLCTKTHSASILNAPKAYEAQEKRHSQKIIEMDCRGLEFIEFKPDGDWEAKAAESTTTFSGIDLLEGEWYDYDEKKGEEVSIKELTWKFQPLNPRPFLQARVGTEVLIRLKWGQTEYKGKLESIDSYMNVLLRDTEEFIDGKPTGSLGLVLIRCNNILWMGSADSVEMTDLGKPKSANALCLISRLLPAYTLVTPPSSLDILHLHPPSLETQNSVRVRVLLFHSKMRDTPSKFIEILDPKDTSRMSDSDVRLEDVLADHEAISSRPRSSTQSSTKPSDKSMRRDSASPTPRWKRLSNILVQPRRNS
;
A
#
# COMPACT_ATOMS: atom_id res chain seq x y z
N MET A 1 6.63 3.70 -0.04
CA MET A 1 6.65 4.10 -1.46
C MET A 1 6.75 5.60 -1.61
N LEU A 2 7.76 6.03 -2.37
CA LEU A 2 8.11 7.40 -2.69
C LEU A 2 8.42 7.42 -4.20
N SER A 3 8.05 8.47 -4.90
CA SER A 3 8.45 8.66 -6.31
C SER A 3 9.38 9.86 -6.44
N LEU A 4 10.46 9.70 -7.20
CA LEU A 4 11.28 10.81 -7.67
C LEU A 4 10.63 11.38 -8.93
N THR A 5 10.31 12.67 -8.90
CA THR A 5 9.76 13.39 -10.04
C THR A 5 10.77 14.40 -10.57
N LEU A 6 10.83 14.50 -11.90
CA LEU A 6 11.58 15.51 -12.64
C LEU A 6 10.62 16.53 -13.22
N GLU A 7 11.04 17.78 -13.19
CA GLU A 7 10.47 18.89 -13.94
C GLU A 7 11.65 19.58 -14.64
N ALA A 8 11.60 19.65 -15.97
CA ALA A 8 12.67 20.19 -16.81
C ALA A 8 12.11 20.75 -18.11
N ASP A 9 12.85 21.65 -18.73
CA ASP A 9 12.60 22.14 -20.09
C ASP A 9 13.37 21.32 -21.10
N LEU A 10 12.64 20.73 -22.05
CA LEU A 10 13.22 20.04 -23.18
C LEU A 10 12.96 20.84 -24.46
N GLU A 11 14.03 21.23 -25.14
CA GLU A 11 13.99 21.87 -26.45
C GLU A 11 14.62 20.92 -27.47
N GLY A 12 13.83 20.48 -28.46
CA GLY A 12 14.32 19.59 -29.53
C GLY A 12 14.59 18.14 -29.13
N VAL A 13 14.50 17.79 -27.83
CA VAL A 13 14.58 16.41 -27.32
C VAL A 13 13.30 15.97 -26.62
N THR A 14 13.11 14.65 -26.51
CA THR A 14 12.05 13.97 -25.75
C THR A 14 12.57 12.65 -25.19
N ALA A 15 11.74 11.97 -24.40
CA ALA A 15 12.04 10.65 -23.82
C ALA A 15 13.36 10.60 -23.04
N LEU A 16 13.64 11.63 -22.23
CA LEU A 16 14.84 11.70 -21.39
C LEU A 16 14.76 10.66 -20.26
N GLN A 17 15.76 9.77 -20.16
CA GLN A 17 15.84 8.74 -19.13
C GLN A 17 17.28 8.33 -18.83
N PRO A 18 17.58 7.76 -17.64
CA PRO A 18 18.89 7.18 -17.39
C PRO A 18 19.04 5.85 -18.13
N THR A 19 20.27 5.54 -18.53
CA THR A 19 20.60 4.26 -19.19
C THR A 19 20.66 3.14 -18.15
N ASP A 20 19.55 2.42 -17.94
CA ASP A 20 19.40 1.43 -16.86
C ASP A 20 19.10 0.00 -17.36
N THR A 21 20.14 -0.66 -17.90
CA THR A 21 20.07 -2.05 -18.41
C THR A 21 20.74 -3.04 -17.45
N GLU A 22 20.49 -4.34 -17.62
CA GLU A 22 21.12 -5.37 -16.76
C GLU A 22 22.64 -5.42 -16.95
N GLU A 23 23.10 -5.14 -18.18
CA GLU A 23 24.51 -5.11 -18.55
C GLU A 23 25.20 -3.84 -18.05
N ASN A 24 24.49 -2.70 -18.10
CA ASN A 24 24.97 -1.40 -17.67
C ASN A 24 23.93 -0.78 -16.72
N PRO A 25 23.92 -1.18 -15.44
CA PRO A 25 22.93 -0.73 -14.48
C PRO A 25 23.19 0.71 -14.07
N TYR A 26 22.14 1.52 -13.99
CA TYR A 26 22.26 2.90 -13.52
C TYR A 26 22.31 2.95 -11.99
N TYR A 27 23.33 3.61 -11.45
CA TYR A 27 23.47 3.79 -10.01
C TYR A 27 22.80 5.09 -9.57
N TYR A 28 21.67 4.97 -8.90
CA TYR A 28 20.94 6.12 -8.39
C TYR A 28 21.59 6.62 -7.10
N THR A 29 22.09 7.85 -7.13
CA THR A 29 22.87 8.44 -6.04
C THR A 29 22.04 9.41 -5.22
N PHE A 30 21.98 9.20 -3.90
CA PHE A 30 21.17 10.00 -2.99
C PHE A 30 21.91 10.43 -1.74
N ARG A 31 21.41 11.51 -1.15
CA ARG A 31 21.65 11.83 0.26
C ARG A 31 20.46 11.33 1.07
N VAL A 32 20.73 10.57 2.15
CA VAL A 32 19.69 9.95 2.97
C VAL A 32 19.82 10.31 4.44
N SER A 33 18.70 10.36 5.15
CA SER A 33 18.61 10.60 6.60
C SER A 33 17.87 9.48 7.30
N CYS A 34 18.30 9.17 8.52
CA CYS A 34 17.65 8.22 9.40
C CYS A 34 16.36 8.82 9.99
N THR A 35 15.22 8.20 9.76
CA THR A 35 13.94 8.67 10.33
C THR A 35 13.83 8.48 11.85
N SER A 36 14.71 7.69 12.47
CA SER A 36 14.66 7.41 13.91
C SER A 36 15.50 8.36 14.76
N CYS A 37 16.65 8.81 14.25
CA CYS A 37 17.55 9.70 14.98
C CYS A 37 17.96 10.94 14.19
N HIS A 38 17.42 11.12 12.97
CA HIS A 38 17.67 12.24 12.07
C HIS A 38 19.13 12.43 11.66
N GLU A 39 19.94 11.38 11.82
CA GLU A 39 21.34 11.38 11.36
C GLU A 39 21.37 11.22 9.84
N THR A 40 22.04 12.15 9.18
CA THR A 40 22.28 12.10 7.73
C THR A 40 23.48 11.20 7.45
N HIS A 41 23.39 10.34 6.43
CA HIS A 41 24.53 9.52 6.03
C HIS A 41 25.69 10.43 5.60
N PRO A 42 26.93 10.18 6.06
CA PRO A 42 28.06 11.08 5.81
C PRO A 42 28.46 11.13 4.35
N ASN A 43 28.21 10.06 3.60
CA ASN A 43 28.52 9.94 2.17
C ASN A 43 27.24 9.91 1.34
N TRP A 44 27.36 10.22 0.07
CA TRP A 44 26.34 9.85 -0.91
C TRP A 44 26.21 8.34 -0.98
N VAL A 45 24.97 7.86 -1.09
CA VAL A 45 24.65 6.44 -1.21
C VAL A 45 24.17 6.18 -2.62
N SER A 46 24.80 5.21 -3.29
CA SER A 46 24.47 4.86 -4.67
C SER A 46 24.11 3.38 -4.73
N PHE A 47 23.00 3.06 -5.40
CA PHE A 47 22.55 1.68 -5.60
C PHE A 47 21.72 1.59 -6.89
N ASN A 48 21.68 0.42 -7.51
CA ASN A 48 20.93 0.17 -8.73
C ASN A 48 19.71 -0.73 -8.48
N ARG A 49 18.91 -1.00 -9.50
CA ARG A 49 17.68 -1.79 -9.38
C ARG A 49 17.89 -3.31 -9.35
N PHE A 50 19.08 -3.79 -9.73
CA PHE A 50 19.36 -5.22 -9.95
C PHE A 50 20.11 -5.87 -8.79
N GLU A 51 20.96 -5.09 -8.11
CA GLU A 51 21.65 -5.55 -6.91
C GLU A 51 20.64 -5.77 -5.79
N THR A 52 20.74 -6.91 -5.11
CA THR A 52 19.87 -7.27 -3.99
C THR A 52 20.70 -7.70 -2.79
N HIS A 53 20.34 -7.18 -1.63
CA HIS A 53 20.97 -7.50 -0.36
C HIS A 53 19.94 -8.00 0.65
N GLU A 54 20.32 -9.03 1.41
CA GLU A 54 19.49 -9.54 2.51
C GLU A 54 19.37 -8.49 3.61
N ILE A 55 18.17 -8.34 4.16
CA ILE A 55 17.92 -7.43 5.28
C ILE A 55 18.16 -8.19 6.60
N PRO A 56 19.12 -7.77 7.44
CA PRO A 56 19.37 -8.39 8.73
C PRO A 56 18.10 -8.48 9.59
N GLY A 57 17.76 -9.68 10.07
CA GLY A 57 16.61 -9.93 10.92
C GLY A 57 15.25 -9.97 10.20
N SER A 58 15.25 -10.01 8.87
CA SER A 58 14.05 -10.15 8.03
C SER A 58 14.24 -11.26 7.01
N ARG A 59 13.15 -11.78 6.43
CA ARG A 59 13.18 -12.70 5.28
C ARG A 59 13.17 -11.96 3.94
N GLY A 60 13.28 -10.63 3.95
CA GLY A 60 13.20 -9.79 2.77
C GLY A 60 14.57 -9.35 2.27
N GLU A 61 14.63 -9.03 0.99
CA GLU A 61 15.77 -8.44 0.31
C GLU A 61 15.45 -7.01 -0.12
N ALA A 62 16.48 -6.21 -0.33
CA ALA A 62 16.38 -4.83 -0.80
C ALA A 62 17.61 -4.42 -1.60
N ASN A 63 17.47 -3.46 -2.52
CA ASN A 63 18.61 -2.96 -3.30
C ASN A 63 19.63 -2.19 -2.47
N PHE A 64 19.20 -1.59 -1.36
CA PHE A 64 20.07 -0.87 -0.44
C PHE A 64 19.73 -1.23 0.99
N VAL A 65 20.75 -1.55 1.80
CA VAL A 65 20.62 -1.85 3.22
C VAL A 65 21.68 -1.07 3.98
N TRP A 66 21.25 -0.29 4.97
CA TRP A 66 22.12 0.56 5.77
C TRP A 66 21.83 0.40 7.25
N LYS A 67 22.88 0.17 8.05
CA LYS A 67 22.81 0.23 9.51
C LYS A 67 23.24 1.61 10.00
N CYS A 68 22.31 2.37 10.58
CA CYS A 68 22.60 3.70 11.10
C CYS A 68 23.68 3.62 12.19
N ARG A 69 24.74 4.42 12.07
CA ARG A 69 25.85 4.42 13.03
C ARG A 69 25.45 4.98 14.41
N LEU A 70 24.47 5.88 14.44
CA LEU A 70 24.03 6.55 15.67
C LEU A 70 23.02 5.69 16.47
N CYS A 71 21.91 5.27 15.85
CA CYS A 71 20.88 4.51 16.54
C CYS A 71 20.94 2.98 16.34
N THR A 72 21.90 2.50 15.54
CA THR A 72 22.12 1.07 15.22
C THR A 72 20.98 0.35 14.50
N LYS A 73 19.87 1.04 14.21
CA LYS A 73 18.75 0.48 13.45
C LYS A 73 19.15 0.26 11.99
N THR A 74 18.61 -0.81 11.41
CA THR A 74 18.76 -1.13 10.00
C THR A 74 17.64 -0.49 9.19
N HIS A 75 18.02 0.11 8.09
CA HIS A 75 17.16 0.76 7.11
C HIS A 75 17.37 0.10 5.76
N SER A 76 16.36 0.19 4.91
CA SER A 76 16.45 -0.36 3.56
C SER A 76 15.74 0.52 2.54
N ALA A 77 16.18 0.43 1.30
CA ALA A 77 15.51 1.02 0.15
C ALA A 77 15.54 0.07 -1.06
N SER A 78 14.54 0.14 -1.92
CA SER A 78 14.46 -0.65 -3.14
C SER A 78 13.80 0.13 -4.27
N ILE A 79 14.31 0.00 -5.48
CA ILE A 79 13.72 0.53 -6.70
C ILE A 79 12.74 -0.52 -7.22
N LEU A 80 11.50 -0.11 -7.47
CA LEU A 80 10.42 -1.04 -7.78
C LEU A 80 10.33 -1.39 -9.26
N ASN A 81 10.54 -0.38 -10.11
CA ASN A 81 10.28 -0.43 -11.54
C ASN A 81 11.44 0.23 -12.30
N ALA A 82 11.58 -0.13 -13.57
CA ALA A 82 12.47 0.57 -14.50
C ALA A 82 12.11 2.08 -14.58
N PRO A 83 13.08 2.94 -14.91
CA PRO A 83 12.84 4.36 -15.07
C PRO A 83 11.81 4.63 -16.16
N LYS A 84 10.99 5.64 -15.93
CA LYS A 84 10.03 6.17 -16.90
C LYS A 84 10.68 7.35 -17.61
N ALA A 85 10.57 7.36 -18.92
CA ALA A 85 11.05 8.47 -19.74
C ALA A 85 10.28 9.76 -19.46
N TYR A 86 11.01 10.87 -19.37
CA TYR A 86 10.46 12.21 -19.28
C TYR A 86 10.15 12.71 -20.69
N GLU A 87 8.87 12.86 -20.99
CA GLU A 87 8.42 13.30 -22.32
C GLU A 87 8.34 14.82 -22.43
N ALA A 88 8.68 15.35 -23.59
CA ALA A 88 8.52 16.78 -23.87
C ALA A 88 7.03 17.14 -23.89
N GLN A 89 6.69 18.26 -23.25
CA GLN A 89 5.32 18.80 -23.25
C GLN A 89 5.36 20.31 -23.40
N GLU A 90 4.26 20.89 -23.90
CA GLU A 90 4.10 22.34 -24.08
C GLU A 90 4.24 23.14 -22.78
N LYS A 91 3.98 22.50 -21.64
CA LYS A 91 4.12 23.11 -20.31
C LYS A 91 5.00 22.24 -19.43
N ARG A 92 5.87 22.91 -18.66
CA ARG A 92 6.62 22.32 -17.55
C ARG A 92 5.64 21.66 -16.58
N HIS A 93 5.78 20.36 -16.43
CA HIS A 93 5.01 19.61 -15.45
C HIS A 93 5.88 18.49 -14.88
N SER A 94 5.69 18.21 -13.60
CA SER A 94 6.46 17.17 -12.92
C SER A 94 6.02 15.78 -13.40
N GLN A 95 6.95 15.01 -13.96
CA GLN A 95 6.73 13.59 -14.31
C GLN A 95 7.51 12.69 -13.37
N LYS A 96 6.98 11.49 -13.14
CA LYS A 96 7.63 10.47 -12.32
C LYS A 96 8.71 9.77 -13.12
N ILE A 97 9.92 9.72 -12.58
CA ILE A 97 11.05 9.02 -13.21
C ILE A 97 11.21 7.64 -12.60
N ILE A 98 11.34 7.54 -11.28
CA ILE A 98 11.47 6.25 -10.57
C ILE A 98 10.56 6.17 -9.35
N GLU A 99 10.20 4.93 -9.01
CA GLU A 99 9.43 4.58 -7.84
C GLU A 99 10.27 3.71 -6.91
N MET A 100 10.30 4.09 -5.63
CA MET A 100 11.17 3.49 -4.62
C MET A 100 10.39 3.18 -3.34
N ASP A 101 10.71 2.07 -2.69
CA ASP A 101 10.23 1.73 -1.35
C ASP A 101 11.35 1.89 -0.34
N CYS A 102 11.20 2.84 0.60
CA CYS A 102 12.15 3.07 1.68
C CYS A 102 11.55 2.70 3.04
N ARG A 103 12.40 2.21 3.93
CA ARG A 103 12.03 1.81 5.30
C ARG A 103 13.05 2.33 6.30
N GLY A 104 12.60 3.21 7.17
CA GLY A 104 13.41 3.78 8.24
C GLY A 104 14.41 4.85 7.80
N LEU A 105 14.48 5.17 6.50
CA LEU A 105 15.24 6.28 5.94
C LEU A 105 14.35 7.18 5.08
N GLU A 106 14.78 8.43 4.95
CA GLU A 106 14.21 9.44 4.05
C GLU A 106 15.28 9.91 3.05
N PHE A 107 14.85 10.23 1.82
CA PHE A 107 15.72 10.81 0.82
C PHE A 107 15.65 12.33 0.91
N ILE A 108 16.82 12.97 0.98
CA ILE A 108 16.96 14.41 1.11
C ILE A 108 17.23 15.03 -0.26
N GLU A 109 18.17 14.42 -1.00
CA GLU A 109 18.72 14.99 -2.22
C GLU A 109 19.03 13.87 -3.20
N PHE A 110 18.79 14.12 -4.48
CA PHE A 110 19.15 13.24 -5.58
C PHE A 110 20.24 13.90 -6.41
N LYS A 111 21.24 13.10 -6.78
CA LYS A 111 22.31 13.50 -7.68
C LYS A 111 22.14 12.72 -8.99
N PRO A 112 21.86 13.39 -10.12
CA PRO A 112 21.68 12.74 -11.41
C PRO A 112 23.05 12.42 -12.06
N ASP A 113 23.96 11.74 -11.35
CA ASP A 113 25.24 11.32 -11.93
C ASP A 113 25.10 10.10 -12.84
N GLY A 114 25.94 10.01 -13.86
CA GLY A 114 25.95 8.90 -14.80
C GLY A 114 25.26 9.22 -16.13
N ASP A 115 25.15 8.21 -16.98
CA ASP A 115 24.78 8.41 -18.39
C ASP A 115 23.27 8.46 -18.59
N TRP A 116 22.79 9.62 -19.03
CA TRP A 116 21.43 9.80 -19.50
C TRP A 116 21.35 9.70 -21.02
N GLU A 117 20.17 9.34 -21.52
CA GLU A 117 19.85 9.29 -22.93
C GLU A 117 18.54 10.03 -23.21
N ALA A 118 18.45 10.62 -24.40
CA ALA A 118 17.25 11.26 -24.92
C ALA A 118 17.13 11.03 -26.43
N LYS A 119 15.95 11.26 -26.98
CA LYS A 119 15.68 11.16 -28.42
C LYS A 119 15.38 12.55 -28.96
N ALA A 120 15.78 12.83 -30.19
CA ALA A 120 15.29 14.02 -30.86
C ALA A 120 13.76 13.97 -31.00
N ALA A 121 13.11 15.12 -30.83
CA ALA A 121 11.65 15.20 -30.88
C ALA A 121 11.08 14.93 -32.28
N GLU A 122 11.82 15.35 -33.32
CA GLU A 122 11.37 15.28 -34.72
C GLU A 122 12.27 14.43 -35.62
N SER A 123 13.45 14.02 -35.14
CA SER A 123 14.40 13.24 -35.91
C SER A 123 14.63 11.86 -35.28
N THR A 124 15.32 10.99 -36.03
CA THR A 124 15.75 9.66 -35.54
C THR A 124 17.09 9.72 -34.81
N THR A 125 17.56 10.90 -34.42
CA THR A 125 18.80 11.07 -33.65
C THR A 125 18.56 10.68 -32.20
N THR A 126 19.50 9.93 -31.62
CA THR A 126 19.51 9.55 -30.20
C THR A 126 20.74 10.17 -29.57
N PHE A 127 20.54 10.87 -28.46
CA PHE A 127 21.59 11.48 -27.66
C PHE A 127 21.89 10.56 -26.48
N SER A 128 23.14 10.19 -26.30
CA SER A 128 23.61 9.27 -25.25
C SER A 128 24.78 9.91 -24.50
N GLY A 129 24.96 9.57 -23.22
CA GLY A 129 26.02 10.15 -22.39
C GLY A 129 25.72 11.60 -22.00
N ILE A 130 24.43 11.92 -21.86
CA ILE A 130 23.96 13.23 -21.38
C ILE A 130 24.36 13.34 -19.91
N ASP A 131 25.17 14.35 -19.57
CA ASP A 131 25.52 14.70 -18.20
C ASP A 131 24.59 15.81 -17.69
N LEU A 132 23.87 15.53 -16.61
CA LEU A 132 22.90 16.44 -16.01
C LEU A 132 23.38 17.03 -14.67
N LEU A 133 24.65 16.82 -14.30
CA LEU A 133 25.21 17.28 -13.04
C LEU A 133 25.25 18.80 -12.89
N GLU A 134 25.48 19.52 -13.99
CA GLU A 134 25.52 20.98 -14.00
C GLU A 134 24.12 21.62 -14.06
N GLY A 135 23.07 20.80 -14.23
CA GLY A 135 21.69 21.27 -14.28
C GLY A 135 21.24 21.83 -15.64
N GLU A 136 22.12 21.82 -16.65
CA GLU A 136 21.80 22.15 -18.04
C GLU A 136 22.64 21.29 -19.00
N TRP A 137 22.10 21.02 -20.18
CA TRP A 137 22.80 20.32 -21.26
C TRP A 137 22.39 20.89 -22.62
N TYR A 138 23.33 20.97 -23.55
CA TYR A 138 23.14 21.51 -24.90
C TYR A 138 23.86 20.63 -25.91
N ASP A 139 23.24 20.43 -27.06
CA ASP A 139 23.81 19.70 -28.20
C ASP A 139 23.16 20.18 -29.50
N TYR A 140 23.52 19.56 -30.62
CA TYR A 140 23.04 19.93 -31.94
C TYR A 140 22.52 18.72 -32.71
N ASP A 141 21.27 18.78 -33.20
CA ASP A 141 20.74 17.76 -34.09
C ASP A 141 21.16 18.05 -35.53
N GLU A 142 22.27 17.43 -35.98
CA GLU A 142 22.77 17.59 -37.34
C GLU A 142 21.75 17.23 -38.43
N LYS A 143 20.81 16.31 -38.16
CA LYS A 143 19.82 15.89 -39.16
C LYS A 143 18.76 16.96 -39.39
N LYS A 144 18.44 17.73 -38.35
CA LYS A 144 17.45 18.81 -38.43
C LYS A 144 18.12 20.17 -38.67
N GLY A 145 19.39 20.32 -38.28
CA GLY A 145 20.10 21.58 -38.28
C GLY A 145 19.62 22.53 -37.19
N GLU A 146 19.24 22.00 -36.02
CA GLU A 146 18.71 22.77 -34.89
C GLU A 146 19.45 22.42 -33.60
N GLU A 147 19.57 23.39 -32.71
CA GLU A 147 20.09 23.19 -31.35
C GLU A 147 19.06 22.47 -30.49
N VAL A 148 19.56 21.60 -29.62
CA VAL A 148 18.76 20.88 -28.65
C VAL A 148 19.27 21.17 -27.24
N SER A 149 18.38 21.24 -26.25
CA SER A 149 18.80 21.51 -24.89
C SER A 149 17.87 20.92 -23.82
N ILE A 150 18.44 20.72 -22.65
CA ILE A 150 17.76 20.31 -21.42
C ILE A 150 18.13 21.34 -20.36
N LYS A 151 17.14 22.06 -19.82
CA LYS A 151 17.37 23.16 -18.87
C LYS A 151 16.46 23.04 -17.64
N GLU A 152 16.81 23.80 -16.60
CA GLU A 152 15.99 24.01 -15.40
C GLU A 152 15.56 22.72 -14.68
N LEU A 153 16.49 21.77 -14.52
CA LEU A 153 16.19 20.51 -13.85
C LEU A 153 15.81 20.71 -12.38
N THR A 154 14.60 20.28 -12.03
CA THR A 154 14.09 20.30 -10.65
C THR A 154 13.66 18.91 -10.23
N TRP A 155 14.34 18.36 -9.22
CA TRP A 155 14.05 17.05 -8.63
C TRP A 155 13.21 17.19 -7.36
N LYS A 156 12.13 16.42 -7.27
CA LYS A 156 11.24 16.41 -6.09
C LYS A 156 10.92 14.98 -5.67
N PHE A 157 10.94 14.73 -4.36
CA PHE A 157 10.47 13.49 -3.78
C PHE A 157 8.98 13.63 -3.42
N GLN A 158 8.12 12.84 -4.04
CA GLN A 158 6.68 12.84 -3.77
C GLN A 158 6.27 11.55 -3.05
N PRO A 159 5.77 11.64 -1.81
CA PRO A 159 5.18 10.49 -1.12
C PRO A 159 3.99 9.96 -1.93
N LEU A 160 3.97 8.65 -2.18
CA LEU A 160 2.80 8.05 -2.81
C LEU A 160 1.70 7.94 -1.77
N ASN A 161 0.75 8.89 -1.81
CA ASN A 161 -0.39 8.88 -0.92
C ASN A 161 -1.34 7.75 -1.34
N PRO A 162 -1.54 6.74 -0.47
CA PRO A 162 -2.18 5.52 -0.90
C PRO A 162 -3.69 5.72 -1.13
N ARG A 163 -4.30 6.63 -0.37
CA ARG A 163 -5.73 6.92 -0.47
C ARG A 163 -6.13 7.61 -1.79
N PRO A 164 -5.55 8.76 -2.19
CA PRO A 164 -5.81 9.35 -3.50
C PRO A 164 -5.54 8.39 -4.65
N PHE A 165 -4.48 7.60 -4.52
CA PHE A 165 -4.12 6.61 -5.53
C PHE A 165 -5.24 5.58 -5.75
N LEU A 166 -5.76 4.97 -4.68
CA LEU A 166 -6.85 4.00 -4.84
C LEU A 166 -8.19 4.66 -5.18
N GLN A 167 -8.44 5.87 -4.68
CA GLN A 167 -9.62 6.65 -5.05
C GLN A 167 -9.68 6.90 -6.56
N ALA A 168 -8.53 7.16 -7.19
CA ALA A 168 -8.45 7.34 -8.64
C ALA A 168 -8.77 6.06 -9.45
N ARG A 169 -8.72 4.88 -8.81
CA ARG A 169 -9.07 3.59 -9.43
C ARG A 169 -10.51 3.15 -9.16
N VAL A 170 -11.28 3.92 -8.39
CA VAL A 170 -12.72 3.66 -8.21
C VAL A 170 -13.41 3.71 -9.56
N GLY A 171 -14.20 2.67 -9.84
CA GLY A 171 -14.88 2.45 -11.11
C GLY A 171 -14.12 1.55 -12.10
N THR A 172 -12.86 1.20 -11.82
CA THR A 172 -12.08 0.26 -12.66
C THR A 172 -12.18 -1.18 -12.17
N GLU A 173 -11.92 -2.15 -13.06
CA GLU A 173 -11.78 -3.55 -12.66
C GLU A 173 -10.42 -3.80 -12.01
N VAL A 174 -10.45 -4.43 -10.84
CA VAL A 174 -9.27 -4.75 -10.05
C VAL A 174 -9.24 -6.24 -9.72
N LEU A 175 -8.03 -6.77 -9.61
CA LEU A 175 -7.74 -8.10 -9.10
C LEU A 175 -7.09 -7.96 -7.72
N ILE A 176 -7.62 -8.65 -6.71
CA ILE A 176 -7.17 -8.58 -5.32
C ILE A 176 -6.77 -9.97 -4.85
N ARG A 177 -5.53 -10.13 -4.40
CA ARG A 177 -5.03 -11.36 -3.77
C ARG A 177 -5.11 -11.26 -2.26
N LEU A 178 -5.66 -12.27 -1.59
CA LEU A 178 -5.60 -12.38 -0.13
C LEU A 178 -4.25 -12.94 0.34
N LYS A 179 -3.88 -12.62 1.59
CA LYS A 179 -2.68 -13.16 2.25
C LYS A 179 -2.73 -14.67 2.48
N TRP A 180 -3.93 -15.22 2.59
CA TRP A 180 -4.18 -16.61 2.97
C TRP A 180 -5.11 -17.26 1.94
N GLY A 181 -5.02 -18.58 1.80
CA GLY A 181 -5.98 -19.36 1.02
C GLY A 181 -5.77 -19.36 -0.50
N GLN A 182 -4.68 -18.77 -1.01
CA GLN A 182 -4.40 -18.66 -2.44
C GLN A 182 -5.65 -18.19 -3.24
N THR A 183 -6.40 -17.26 -2.65
CA THR A 183 -7.68 -16.76 -3.16
C THR A 183 -7.52 -15.38 -3.79
N GLU A 184 -8.10 -15.22 -4.98
CA GLU A 184 -8.16 -14.01 -5.77
C GLU A 184 -9.61 -13.57 -5.96
N TYR A 185 -9.83 -12.27 -5.92
CA TYR A 185 -11.11 -11.65 -6.24
C TYR A 185 -10.92 -10.68 -7.39
N LYS A 186 -11.68 -10.89 -8.46
CA LYS A 186 -11.75 -9.95 -9.59
C LYS A 186 -13.08 -9.22 -9.51
N GLY A 187 -13.09 -7.90 -9.54
CA GLY A 187 -14.34 -7.15 -9.53
C GLY A 187 -14.12 -5.67 -9.79
N LYS A 188 -15.22 -4.92 -9.97
CA LYS A 188 -15.18 -3.47 -10.13
C LYS A 188 -15.01 -2.80 -8.78
N LEU A 189 -14.00 -1.95 -8.63
CA LEU A 189 -13.76 -1.20 -7.40
C LEU A 189 -14.86 -0.15 -7.20
N GLU A 190 -15.77 -0.35 -6.25
CA GLU A 190 -16.91 0.52 -6.01
C GLU A 190 -16.56 1.66 -5.05
N SER A 191 -15.89 1.36 -3.94
CA SER A 191 -15.52 2.37 -2.94
C SER A 191 -14.41 1.91 -2.00
N ILE A 192 -13.81 2.87 -1.30
CA ILE A 192 -12.75 2.66 -0.32
C ILE A 192 -12.99 3.58 0.87
N ASP A 193 -12.84 3.05 2.08
CA ASP A 193 -13.02 3.79 3.31
C ASP A 193 -11.71 4.40 3.87
N SER A 194 -11.79 5.02 5.04
CA SER A 194 -10.61 5.57 5.73
C SER A 194 -9.65 4.53 6.28
N TYR A 195 -10.09 3.28 6.40
CA TYR A 195 -9.27 2.16 6.84
C TYR A 195 -8.67 1.40 5.66
N MET A 196 -8.89 1.87 4.42
CA MET A 196 -8.47 1.22 3.18
C MET A 196 -9.12 -0.17 2.96
N ASN A 197 -10.30 -0.39 3.54
CA ASN A 197 -11.15 -1.51 3.15
C ASN A 197 -11.71 -1.24 1.76
N VAL A 198 -11.90 -2.31 0.98
CA VAL A 198 -12.24 -2.21 -0.44
C VAL A 198 -13.60 -2.86 -0.67
N LEU A 199 -14.52 -2.11 -1.28
CA LEU A 199 -15.79 -2.63 -1.77
C LEU A 199 -15.68 -2.95 -3.26
N LEU A 200 -15.91 -4.21 -3.63
CA LEU A 200 -15.97 -4.68 -5.01
C LEU A 200 -17.42 -4.98 -5.41
N ARG A 201 -17.76 -4.67 -6.66
CA ARG A 201 -19.01 -5.02 -7.32
C ARG A 201 -18.74 -6.04 -8.42
N ASP A 202 -19.73 -6.87 -8.74
CA ASP A 202 -19.68 -7.88 -9.79
C ASP A 202 -18.46 -8.80 -9.61
N THR A 203 -18.21 -9.18 -8.35
CA THR A 203 -16.98 -9.86 -7.94
C THR A 203 -17.02 -11.33 -8.28
N GLU A 204 -15.96 -11.85 -8.88
CA GLU A 204 -15.70 -13.27 -9.13
C GLU A 204 -14.58 -13.76 -8.21
N GLU A 205 -14.78 -14.93 -7.61
CA GLU A 205 -13.79 -15.60 -6.77
C GLU A 205 -12.99 -16.63 -7.55
N PHE A 206 -11.68 -16.61 -7.37
CA PHE A 206 -10.75 -17.58 -7.91
C PHE A 206 -9.96 -18.24 -6.79
N ILE A 207 -10.02 -19.57 -6.68
CA ILE A 207 -9.21 -20.35 -5.73
C ILE A 207 -8.24 -21.21 -6.54
N ASP A 208 -6.95 -21.11 -6.24
CA ASP A 208 -5.89 -21.81 -6.99
C ASP A 208 -6.00 -21.58 -8.52
N GLY A 209 -6.31 -20.33 -8.90
CA GLY A 209 -6.44 -19.91 -10.30
C GLY A 209 -7.74 -20.36 -11.00
N LYS A 210 -8.62 -21.11 -10.33
CA LYS A 210 -9.87 -21.60 -10.91
C LYS A 210 -11.05 -20.74 -10.47
N PRO A 211 -11.96 -20.34 -11.38
CA PRO A 211 -13.15 -19.60 -11.01
C PRO A 211 -14.07 -20.50 -10.17
N THR A 212 -14.35 -20.07 -8.94
CA THR A 212 -15.23 -20.76 -8.00
C THR A 212 -16.67 -20.27 -8.14
N GLY A 213 -16.86 -18.99 -8.48
CA GLY A 213 -18.20 -18.42 -8.74
C GLY A 213 -18.24 -16.90 -8.64
N SER A 214 -19.39 -16.33 -9.00
CA SER A 214 -19.69 -14.90 -8.86
C SER A 214 -20.34 -14.63 -7.50
N LEU A 215 -19.77 -13.70 -6.74
CA LEU A 215 -20.19 -13.30 -5.39
C LEU A 215 -20.95 -11.96 -5.36
N GLY A 216 -20.92 -11.18 -6.46
CA GLY A 216 -21.62 -9.90 -6.53
C GLY A 216 -20.90 -8.81 -5.73
N LEU A 217 -21.59 -8.20 -4.77
CA LEU A 217 -21.02 -7.16 -3.91
C LEU A 217 -20.20 -7.76 -2.75
N VAL A 218 -18.91 -7.41 -2.67
CA VAL A 218 -17.96 -7.99 -1.71
C VAL A 218 -17.16 -6.90 -1.02
N LEU A 219 -17.19 -6.87 0.31
CA LEU A 219 -16.33 -6.01 1.14
C LEU A 219 -15.12 -6.80 1.63
N ILE A 220 -13.92 -6.35 1.26
CA ILE A 220 -12.65 -6.95 1.67
C ILE A 220 -11.94 -6.03 2.64
N ARG A 221 -11.62 -6.57 3.82
CA ARG A 221 -10.89 -5.83 4.85
C ARG A 221 -9.42 -5.65 4.46
N CYS A 222 -8.92 -4.44 4.69
CA CYS A 222 -7.62 -3.96 4.25
C CYS A 222 -6.44 -4.87 4.67
N ASN A 223 -6.46 -5.32 5.92
CA ASN A 223 -5.39 -6.11 6.53
C ASN A 223 -5.27 -7.53 5.94
N ASN A 224 -6.27 -8.00 5.20
CA ASN A 224 -6.28 -9.32 4.57
C ASN A 224 -5.77 -9.29 3.13
N ILE A 225 -5.67 -8.09 2.53
CA ILE A 225 -5.18 -7.90 1.17
C ILE A 225 -3.65 -8.06 1.16
N LEU A 226 -3.16 -8.91 0.26
CA LEU A 226 -1.74 -9.07 -0.02
C LEU A 226 -1.28 -8.04 -1.05
N TRP A 227 -1.96 -8.00 -2.20
CA TRP A 227 -1.76 -7.04 -3.28
C TRP A 227 -3.05 -6.81 -4.07
N MET A 228 -3.11 -5.70 -4.80
CA MET A 228 -4.16 -5.41 -5.75
C MET A 228 -3.58 -4.85 -7.05
N GLY A 229 -4.17 -5.18 -8.19
CA GLY A 229 -3.70 -4.77 -9.52
C GLY A 229 -4.85 -4.46 -10.46
N SER A 230 -4.55 -3.83 -11.61
CA SER A 230 -5.55 -3.63 -12.67
C SER A 230 -5.84 -4.97 -13.32
N ALA A 231 -7.12 -5.30 -13.52
CA ALA A 231 -7.52 -6.56 -14.14
C ALA A 231 -6.89 -6.76 -15.54
N ASP A 232 -6.71 -5.68 -16.30
CA ASP A 232 -6.17 -5.71 -17.67
C ASP A 232 -4.67 -6.05 -17.74
N SER A 233 -3.97 -5.98 -16.61
CA SER A 233 -2.51 -5.97 -16.55
C SER A 233 -1.88 -7.22 -15.92
N VAL A 234 -2.70 -8.20 -15.54
CA VAL A 234 -2.26 -9.42 -14.85
C VAL A 234 -2.68 -10.65 -15.65
N GLU A 235 -1.70 -11.30 -16.31
CA GLU A 235 -1.87 -12.66 -16.80
C GLU A 235 -1.90 -13.61 -15.60
N MET A 236 -3.02 -14.29 -15.41
CA MET A 236 -3.20 -15.33 -14.41
C MET A 236 -2.23 -16.49 -14.71
N THR A 237 -1.10 -16.55 -14.00
CA THR A 237 -0.13 -17.64 -14.10
C THR A 237 0.13 -18.23 -12.73
N ASP A 238 0.31 -19.56 -12.68
CA ASP A 238 0.34 -20.44 -11.49
C ASP A 238 1.38 -20.12 -10.39
N LEU A 239 2.14 -19.03 -10.51
CA LEU A 239 3.18 -18.64 -9.55
C LEU A 239 3.17 -17.14 -9.21
N GLY A 240 2.00 -16.62 -8.83
CA GLY A 240 1.86 -15.66 -7.72
C GLY A 240 2.70 -14.36 -7.71
N LYS A 241 3.19 -13.87 -8.85
CA LYS A 241 3.76 -12.52 -8.99
C LYS A 241 3.24 -11.85 -10.27
N PRO A 242 2.68 -10.63 -10.21
CA PRO A 242 2.30 -9.89 -11.40
C PRO A 242 3.55 -9.54 -12.23
N LYS A 243 3.50 -9.77 -13.55
CA LYS A 243 4.56 -9.37 -14.49
C LYS A 243 4.62 -7.85 -14.72
N SER A 244 3.65 -7.08 -14.23
CA SER A 244 3.55 -5.64 -14.48
C SER A 244 3.54 -4.79 -13.19
N ALA A 245 4.32 -3.71 -13.27
CA ALA A 245 4.55 -2.64 -12.30
C ALA A 245 3.31 -1.90 -11.76
N ASN A 246 2.12 -2.16 -12.31
CA ASN A 246 0.90 -1.43 -11.94
C ASN A 246 0.11 -2.07 -10.78
N ALA A 247 0.65 -3.14 -10.19
CA ALA A 247 0.12 -3.81 -9.01
C ALA A 247 0.55 -3.08 -7.73
N LEU A 248 -0.20 -2.05 -7.34
CA LEU A 248 0.11 -1.35 -6.10
C LEU A 248 -0.18 -2.22 -4.87
N CYS A 249 0.92 -2.68 -4.26
CA CYS A 249 0.98 -3.21 -2.91
C CYS A 249 0.70 -2.09 -1.90
N LEU A 250 -0.56 -1.72 -1.71
CA LEU A 250 -0.87 -0.52 -0.93
C LEU A 250 -1.41 -0.75 0.48
N ILE A 251 -1.93 -1.94 0.75
CA ILE A 251 -2.85 -2.07 1.89
C ILE A 251 -2.24 -2.87 3.06
N SER A 252 -1.31 -3.79 2.82
CA SER A 252 -0.73 -4.60 3.92
C SER A 252 0.38 -3.90 4.73
N ARG A 253 0.90 -2.75 4.27
CA ARG A 253 2.16 -2.16 4.79
C ARG A 253 2.01 -0.91 5.68
N LEU A 254 0.78 -0.50 6.03
CA LEU A 254 0.52 0.71 6.84
C LEU A 254 0.13 0.46 8.31
N LEU A 255 0.07 -0.79 8.77
CA LEU A 255 -0.17 -1.08 10.19
C LEU A 255 1.16 -1.34 10.92
N PRO A 256 1.45 -0.67 12.05
CA PRO A 256 2.59 -1.02 12.87
C PRO A 256 2.42 -2.47 13.32
N ALA A 257 3.48 -3.25 13.13
CA ALA A 257 3.54 -4.63 13.60
C ALA A 257 3.26 -4.65 15.11
N TYR A 258 2.10 -5.16 15.50
CA TYR A 258 1.93 -5.67 16.86
C TYR A 258 2.85 -6.87 16.98
N THR A 259 3.89 -6.70 17.77
CA THR A 259 4.86 -7.72 18.14
C THR A 259 4.13 -8.91 18.75
N LEU A 260 4.13 -10.05 18.05
CA LEU A 260 3.92 -11.34 18.69
C LEU A 260 5.15 -11.63 19.54
N VAL A 261 5.03 -11.36 20.84
CA VAL A 261 5.97 -11.82 21.86
C VAL A 261 5.85 -13.34 21.92
N THR A 262 6.84 -14.05 21.39
CA THR A 262 7.03 -15.48 21.67
C THR A 262 7.61 -15.62 23.08
N PRO A 263 7.02 -16.43 23.98
CA PRO A 263 7.65 -16.71 25.26
C PRO A 263 8.91 -17.60 25.07
N PRO A 264 9.94 -17.45 25.93
CA PRO A 264 11.21 -18.14 25.76
C PRO A 264 11.10 -19.63 26.13
N SER A 265 11.73 -20.45 25.31
CA SER A 265 11.99 -21.87 25.54
C SER A 265 13.13 -22.04 26.55
N SER A 266 12.80 -22.49 27.77
CA SER A 266 13.73 -23.26 28.60
C SER A 266 12.95 -23.90 29.75
N LEU A 267 12.81 -25.23 29.72
CA LEU A 267 12.77 -26.04 30.94
C LEU A 267 13.13 -27.49 30.59
N ASP A 268 14.05 -27.98 31.40
CA ASP A 268 14.81 -29.21 31.32
C ASP A 268 13.98 -30.49 31.23
N ILE A 269 14.46 -31.47 30.44
CA ILE A 269 14.03 -32.86 30.58
C ILE A 269 15.28 -33.74 30.76
N LEU A 270 15.38 -34.27 31.98
CA LEU A 270 16.32 -35.29 32.42
C LEU A 270 16.15 -36.60 31.62
N HIS A 271 17.28 -37.13 31.17
CA HIS A 271 17.46 -38.48 30.65
C HIS A 271 17.17 -39.55 31.71
N LEU A 272 16.29 -40.52 31.40
CA LEU A 272 16.38 -41.91 31.87
C LEU A 272 15.67 -42.87 30.87
N HIS A 273 16.45 -43.75 30.24
CA HIS A 273 16.06 -45.09 29.74
C HIS A 273 16.41 -46.11 30.86
N PRO A 274 16.03 -47.42 30.88
CA PRO A 274 15.36 -48.34 29.91
C PRO A 274 14.31 -49.28 30.63
N PRO A 275 14.00 -50.58 30.33
CA PRO A 275 14.22 -51.47 29.17
C PRO A 275 13.02 -52.36 28.70
N SER A 276 13.14 -52.87 27.46
CA SER A 276 12.85 -54.22 26.90
C SER A 276 11.57 -55.08 27.17
N LEU A 277 11.04 -55.59 26.03
CA LEU A 277 10.59 -56.97 25.69
C LEU A 277 9.08 -57.38 25.71
N GLU A 278 8.67 -57.88 24.53
CA GLU A 278 7.82 -59.06 24.22
C GLU A 278 6.27 -59.00 24.04
N THR A 279 5.89 -59.15 22.76
CA THR A 279 4.86 -60.02 22.12
C THR A 279 3.34 -59.88 22.33
N GLN A 280 2.67 -59.81 21.15
CA GLN A 280 1.35 -60.31 20.74
C GLN A 280 0.07 -59.67 21.31
N ASN A 281 -0.62 -58.85 20.49
CA ASN A 281 -1.86 -59.32 19.86
C ASN A 281 -2.37 -58.40 18.72
N SER A 282 -2.96 -59.06 17.73
CA SER A 282 -3.46 -58.55 16.46
C SER A 282 -4.64 -57.60 16.62
N VAL A 283 -4.55 -56.40 16.02
CA VAL A 283 -5.69 -55.73 15.37
C VAL A 283 -5.21 -55.14 14.05
N ARG A 284 -5.59 -55.77 12.94
CA ARG A 284 -5.52 -55.18 11.59
C ARG A 284 -6.54 -54.03 11.51
N VAL A 285 -6.10 -52.79 11.43
CA VAL A 285 -6.91 -51.70 10.88
C VAL A 285 -6.39 -51.36 9.50
N ARG A 286 -7.19 -51.73 8.49
CA ARG A 286 -7.06 -51.29 7.11
C ARG A 286 -7.08 -49.76 7.09
N VAL A 287 -6.02 -49.14 6.59
CA VAL A 287 -6.08 -47.78 6.05
C VAL A 287 -6.83 -47.88 4.72
N LEU A 288 -8.15 -47.73 4.77
CA LEU A 288 -8.94 -47.40 3.60
C LEU A 288 -8.93 -45.89 3.44
N LEU A 289 -8.26 -45.44 2.38
CA LEU A 289 -8.51 -44.16 1.73
C LEU A 289 -10.03 -43.98 1.55
N PHE A 290 -10.59 -43.01 2.23
CA PHE A 290 -11.83 -42.38 1.80
C PHE A 290 -11.72 -40.87 1.94
N HIS A 291 -11.76 -40.22 0.77
CA HIS A 291 -12.19 -38.85 0.57
C HIS A 291 -13.33 -38.49 1.54
N SER A 292 -13.12 -37.48 2.38
CA SER A 292 -14.23 -36.68 2.89
C SER A 292 -13.92 -35.21 2.67
N LYS A 293 -14.81 -34.61 1.88
CA LYS A 293 -14.88 -33.22 1.46
C LYS A 293 -14.83 -32.28 2.67
N MET A 294 -13.82 -31.41 2.73
CA MET A 294 -13.99 -30.09 3.34
C MET A 294 -14.73 -29.23 2.31
N ARG A 295 -16.06 -29.17 2.43
CA ARG A 295 -16.90 -28.22 1.71
C ARG A 295 -17.30 -27.10 2.66
N ASP A 296 -17.03 -25.87 2.20
CA ASP A 296 -17.71 -24.61 2.50
C ASP A 296 -17.71 -24.12 3.96
N THR A 297 -16.66 -23.37 4.32
CA THR A 297 -16.74 -22.33 5.34
C THR A 297 -16.47 -20.97 4.69
N PRO A 298 -17.42 -20.00 4.72
CA PRO A 298 -17.16 -18.67 4.22
C PRO A 298 -16.02 -18.03 5.03
N SER A 299 -15.09 -17.43 4.32
CA SER A 299 -13.85 -16.87 4.85
C SER A 299 -14.19 -15.73 5.83
N LYS A 300 -13.75 -15.81 7.11
CA LYS A 300 -13.92 -14.75 8.15
C LYS A 300 -13.30 -13.38 7.78
N PHE A 301 -12.79 -13.24 6.58
CA PHE A 301 -11.97 -12.15 6.09
C PHE A 301 -12.71 -11.23 5.11
N ILE A 302 -13.90 -11.64 4.69
CA ILE A 302 -14.70 -11.05 3.62
C ILE A 302 -16.17 -11.04 4.02
N GLU A 303 -16.87 -9.96 3.69
CA GLU A 303 -18.32 -9.85 3.86
C GLU A 303 -18.98 -9.75 2.47
N ILE A 304 -19.81 -10.74 2.15
CA ILE A 304 -20.61 -10.76 0.91
C ILE A 304 -21.91 -10.04 1.20
N LEU A 305 -22.22 -9.01 0.42
CA LEU A 305 -23.28 -8.05 0.71
C LEU A 305 -24.53 -8.22 -0.18
N ASP A 306 -24.54 -9.19 -1.11
CA ASP A 306 -25.67 -9.38 -2.01
C ASP A 306 -26.80 -10.26 -1.42
N PRO A 307 -28.07 -9.81 -1.44
CA PRO A 307 -29.20 -10.42 -0.74
C PRO A 307 -29.89 -11.59 -1.49
N LYS A 308 -29.23 -12.26 -2.44
CA LYS A 308 -29.87 -13.35 -3.22
C LYS A 308 -29.66 -14.77 -2.69
N ASP A 309 -28.97 -14.96 -1.57
CA ASP A 309 -28.92 -16.25 -0.85
C ASP A 309 -29.57 -16.14 0.53
N THR A 310 -30.90 -16.05 0.57
CA THR A 310 -31.66 -16.35 1.78
C THR A 310 -31.69 -17.85 2.04
N SER A 311 -30.60 -18.40 2.55
CA SER A 311 -30.66 -19.53 3.49
C SER A 311 -29.34 -19.73 4.23
N ARG A 312 -29.11 -18.94 5.28
CA ARG A 312 -28.45 -19.34 6.54
C ARG A 312 -28.18 -18.07 7.36
N MET A 313 -29.25 -17.53 7.96
CA MET A 313 -29.05 -16.68 9.13
C MET A 313 -28.93 -17.60 10.34
N SER A 314 -27.86 -17.44 11.11
CA SER A 314 -27.72 -18.10 12.40
C SER A 314 -28.04 -17.12 13.52
N ASP A 315 -28.37 -17.64 14.70
CA ASP A 315 -28.80 -16.88 15.89
C ASP A 315 -27.71 -15.92 16.47
N SER A 316 -26.65 -15.66 15.69
CA SER A 316 -25.49 -14.84 16.02
C SER A 316 -25.31 -13.61 15.10
N ASP A 317 -26.21 -13.40 14.13
CA ASP A 317 -26.10 -12.31 13.16
C ASP A 317 -26.58 -10.97 13.74
N VAL A 318 -25.75 -9.93 13.64
CA VAL A 318 -26.11 -8.54 13.99
C VAL A 318 -26.78 -7.89 12.79
N ARG A 319 -27.94 -7.27 13.02
CA ARG A 319 -28.74 -6.68 11.95
C ARG A 319 -28.12 -5.35 11.49
N LEU A 320 -28.17 -5.08 10.19
CA LEU A 320 -27.66 -3.85 9.57
C LEU A 320 -28.28 -2.57 10.17
N GLU A 321 -29.51 -2.69 10.68
CA GLU A 321 -30.25 -1.66 11.41
C GLU A 321 -29.62 -1.31 12.77
N ASP A 322 -28.91 -2.24 13.42
CA ASP A 322 -28.18 -1.97 14.67
C ASP A 322 -26.82 -1.27 14.41
N VAL A 323 -26.18 -1.56 13.27
CA VAL A 323 -24.92 -0.92 12.85
C VAL A 323 -25.15 0.51 12.33
N LEU A 324 -26.27 0.73 11.63
CA LEU A 324 -26.68 2.06 11.18
C LEU A 324 -27.14 2.96 12.35
N ALA A 325 -27.74 2.38 13.40
CA ALA A 325 -28.09 3.10 14.63
C ALA A 325 -26.86 3.64 15.37
N ASP A 326 -25.74 2.91 15.37
CA ASP A 326 -24.47 3.36 15.97
C ASP A 326 -23.83 4.52 15.17
N HIS A 327 -23.95 4.52 13.84
CA HIS A 327 -23.45 5.63 13.00
C HIS A 327 -24.22 6.94 13.23
N GLU A 328 -25.53 6.87 13.49
CA GLU A 328 -26.38 8.03 13.86
C GLU A 328 -26.10 8.51 15.30
N ALA A 329 -25.83 7.58 16.23
CA ALA A 329 -25.46 7.90 17.61
C ALA A 329 -24.06 8.54 17.73
N ILE A 330 -23.14 8.23 16.81
CA ILE A 330 -21.80 8.83 16.75
C ILE A 330 -21.84 10.23 16.12
N SER A 331 -22.67 10.45 15.10
CA SER A 331 -22.80 11.75 14.41
C SER A 331 -23.49 12.84 15.24
N SER A 332 -24.22 12.48 16.30
CA SER A 332 -24.97 13.42 17.16
C SER A 332 -24.27 13.77 18.49
N ARG A 333 -23.06 13.25 18.76
CA ARG A 333 -22.31 13.61 19.97
C ARG A 333 -21.57 14.96 19.80
N PRO A 334 -21.85 15.98 20.62
CA PRO A 334 -21.01 17.18 20.65
C PRO A 334 -19.62 16.83 21.22
N ARG A 335 -18.56 17.25 20.51
CA ARG A 335 -17.14 17.14 20.92
C ARG A 335 -16.94 17.74 22.31
N SER A 336 -16.61 16.90 23.29
CA SER A 336 -16.06 17.33 24.58
C SER A 336 -14.62 17.82 24.39
N SER A 337 -14.41 19.12 24.57
CA SER A 337 -13.10 19.78 24.59
C SER A 337 -12.36 19.44 25.87
N THR A 338 -11.26 18.70 25.79
CA THR A 338 -10.25 18.62 26.85
C THR A 338 -9.33 19.83 26.76
N GLN A 339 -9.56 20.82 27.63
CA GLN A 339 -8.58 21.88 27.89
C GLN A 339 -7.51 21.39 28.87
N SER A 340 -6.29 21.82 28.56
CA SER A 340 -5.04 21.70 29.31
C SER A 340 -5.13 22.09 30.79
N SER A 341 -4.57 21.24 31.64
CA SER A 341 -4.39 21.45 33.07
C SER A 341 -3.28 22.46 33.38
N THR A 342 -3.63 23.56 34.05
CA THR A 342 -2.71 24.34 34.90
C THR A 342 -3.41 24.61 36.24
N LYS A 343 -2.76 24.27 37.36
CA LYS A 343 -3.20 24.60 38.73
C LYS A 343 -2.93 26.09 39.01
N PRO A 344 -3.73 26.75 39.88
CA PRO A 344 -3.23 27.03 41.22
C PRO A 344 -4.28 26.96 42.35
N SER A 345 -3.80 27.31 43.54
CA SER A 345 -4.21 27.14 44.93
C SER A 345 -5.52 27.77 45.45
N ASP A 346 -6.18 27.04 46.35
CA ASP A 346 -6.64 27.39 47.71
C ASP A 346 -7.42 28.71 47.98
N LYS A 347 -8.75 28.61 48.24
CA LYS A 347 -9.45 29.03 49.49
C LYS A 347 -10.99 29.05 49.38
N SER A 348 -11.61 28.88 50.55
CA SER A 348 -13.01 28.68 50.93
C SER A 348 -14.07 29.72 50.51
N MET A 349 -15.31 29.27 50.22
CA MET A 349 -16.53 29.39 51.05
C MET A 349 -17.83 29.10 50.27
N ARG A 350 -18.81 28.54 50.98
CA ARG A 350 -20.13 28.06 50.52
C ARG A 350 -21.10 29.18 50.10
N ARG A 351 -21.93 28.95 49.06
CA ARG A 351 -23.41 29.13 49.08
C ARG A 351 -24.09 28.64 47.79
N ASP A 352 -25.35 28.27 47.96
CA ASP A 352 -26.21 27.47 47.10
C ASP A 352 -26.71 28.10 45.79
N SER A 353 -26.98 27.16 44.88
CA SER A 353 -27.84 27.07 43.68
C SER A 353 -28.88 28.15 43.36
N ALA A 354 -28.84 28.64 42.10
CA ALA A 354 -29.88 28.51 41.06
C ALA A 354 -29.73 29.60 39.98
N SER A 355 -29.61 29.24 38.69
CA SER A 355 -29.81 30.08 37.47
C SER A 355 -29.53 29.22 36.20
N PRO A 356 -29.87 29.65 34.96
CA PRO A 356 -31.19 29.55 34.32
C PRO A 356 -31.17 28.83 32.95
N THR A 357 -32.36 28.51 32.42
CA THR A 357 -32.59 27.96 31.08
C THR A 357 -32.36 28.98 29.94
N PRO A 358 -31.91 28.52 28.75
CA PRO A 358 -32.32 29.10 27.46
C PRO A 358 -32.76 28.01 26.46
N ARG A 359 -34.00 28.05 25.94
CA ARG A 359 -34.47 28.84 24.79
C ARG A 359 -33.96 28.33 23.43
N TRP A 360 -34.50 27.20 22.94
CA TRP A 360 -34.86 26.96 21.53
C TRP A 360 -35.86 25.79 21.40
N LYS A 361 -37.14 26.12 21.44
CA LYS A 361 -38.24 25.34 20.83
C LYS A 361 -39.10 26.32 20.05
N ARG A 362 -38.94 26.36 18.73
CA ARG A 362 -39.93 26.86 17.77
C ARG A 362 -39.47 26.50 16.35
N LEU A 363 -40.44 26.02 15.56
CA LEU A 363 -40.36 25.63 14.14
C LEU A 363 -39.74 24.22 13.96
N SER A 364 -40.47 23.17 13.58
CA SER A 364 -41.47 23.10 12.51
C SER A 364 -42.42 21.90 12.70
N ASN A 365 -43.71 22.18 12.79
CA ASN A 365 -44.80 21.30 12.37
C ASN A 365 -45.56 22.12 11.31
N ILE A 366 -45.75 21.57 10.10
CA ILE A 366 -46.83 21.79 9.13
C ILE A 366 -46.32 21.22 7.80
N LEU A 367 -46.51 19.91 7.60
CA LEU A 367 -46.80 19.27 6.31
C LEU A 367 -47.38 17.88 6.63
N VAL A 368 -48.58 17.87 7.21
CA VAL A 368 -49.46 16.70 7.25
C VAL A 368 -50.66 17.05 6.40
N GLN A 369 -50.80 16.38 5.26
CA GLN A 369 -52.03 16.42 4.46
C GLN A 369 -53.07 15.47 5.07
N PRO A 370 -54.36 15.84 5.13
CA PRO A 370 -55.40 14.96 5.67
C PRO A 370 -55.88 13.98 4.58
N ARG A 371 -55.83 12.68 4.87
CA ARG A 371 -56.68 11.69 4.17
C ARG A 371 -58.06 11.70 4.81
N ARG A 372 -59.09 11.97 4.00
CA ARG A 372 -60.52 11.87 4.31
C ARG A 372 -61.04 10.45 4.07
N ASN A 373 -61.99 10.07 4.92
CA ASN A 373 -63.08 9.07 4.80
C ASN A 373 -62.65 7.61 4.65
N SER A 374 -63.31 6.63 5.25
CA SER A 374 -64.68 6.51 5.83
C SER A 374 -64.69 5.45 6.92
#